data_AF-A0A512UDY4-F1
#
_entry.id   AF-A0A512UDY4-F1
#
_cell.length_a   1.000
_cell.length_b   1.000
_cell.length_c   1.000
_cell.angle_alpha   90.00
_cell.angle_beta   90.00
_cell.angle_gamma   90.00
#
_symmetry.space_group_name_H-M   'P 1'
#
loop_
_entity.id
_entity.type
_entity.pdbx_description
1 polymer ?
#
loop_
_entity_poly.entity_id
_entity_poly.type
_entity_poly.pdbx_seq_one_letter_code
_entity_poly.pdbx_strand_id
1 'polypeptide(L)'
;MKGLHVLVLLSMAFALETICVGTMHISMVGNKPVHKNIGIDHDRLVVSDEVWLFEYTVDGVLKLSGIEKYLSVSKAGKLVLNDTPHTGFILLSPDPRNKAVLTYKGKSSFKWSSDQSIGVKMDDGRSSVLITFEDIIQTDEDE
;
A
#
# COMPACT_ATOMS: atom_id res chain seq x y z
N MET A 1 -0.81 47.54 -32.19
CA MET A 1 -0.21 46.51 -31.33
C MET A 1 -0.49 46.85 -29.88
N LYS A 2 -1.41 46.14 -29.22
CA LYS A 2 -1.57 46.17 -27.77
C LYS A 2 -1.83 44.73 -27.34
N GLY A 3 -0.79 44.08 -26.84
CA GLY A 3 -0.84 42.72 -26.33
C GLY A 3 -1.62 42.68 -25.03
N LEU A 4 -2.58 41.78 -24.96
CA LEU A 4 -3.20 41.36 -23.71
C LEU A 4 -2.57 40.01 -23.35
N HIS A 5 -1.48 40.07 -22.58
CA HIS A 5 -0.90 38.88 -21.96
C HIS A 5 -1.84 38.42 -20.83
N VAL A 6 -2.74 37.48 -21.13
CA VAL A 6 -3.48 36.75 -20.09
C VAL A 6 -2.55 35.66 -19.57
N LEU A 7 -1.83 35.96 -18.49
CA LEU A 7 -0.98 35.01 -17.79
C LEU A 7 -1.81 34.28 -16.71
N VAL A 8 -1.94 32.96 -16.93
CA VAL A 8 -1.90 31.85 -15.95
C VAL A 8 -2.62 32.03 -14.62
N LEU A 9 -3.60 31.15 -14.36
CA LEU A 9 -3.83 30.50 -13.06
C LEU A 9 -4.68 29.23 -13.30
N LEU A 10 -4.06 28.12 -13.67
CA LEU A 10 -4.68 26.80 -13.61
C LEU A 10 -3.88 25.93 -12.66
N SER A 11 -3.93 26.27 -11.37
CA SER A 11 -3.52 25.37 -10.30
C SER A 11 -4.64 24.35 -10.08
N MET A 12 -4.70 23.31 -10.92
CA MET A 12 -5.44 22.11 -10.58
C MET A 12 -4.69 21.44 -9.43
N ALA A 13 -5.10 21.74 -8.20
CA ALA A 13 -4.74 20.93 -7.05
C ALA A 13 -5.38 19.56 -7.26
N PHE A 14 -4.58 18.59 -7.75
CA PHE A 14 -4.93 17.18 -7.67
C PHE A 14 -4.85 16.78 -6.20
N ALA A 15 -5.90 17.07 -5.44
CA ALA A 15 -6.08 16.46 -4.13
C ALA A 15 -6.40 14.99 -4.38
N LEU A 16 -5.44 14.11 -4.10
CA LEU A 16 -5.68 12.67 -4.10
C LEU A 16 -6.76 12.39 -3.06
N GLU A 17 -7.94 11.98 -3.50
CA GLU A 17 -9.04 11.62 -2.61
C GLU A 17 -8.67 10.32 -1.88
N THR A 18 -8.45 10.44 -0.57
CA THR A 18 -8.18 9.29 0.30
C THR A 18 -9.50 8.57 0.54
N ILE A 19 -9.53 7.28 0.19
CA ILE A 19 -10.70 6.42 0.39
C ILE A 19 -10.74 5.92 1.83
N CYS A 20 -9.63 5.37 2.30
CA CYS A 20 -9.56 4.77 3.62
C CYS A 20 -8.16 4.83 4.22
N VAL A 21 -8.11 4.61 5.53
CA VAL A 21 -6.87 4.50 6.30
C VAL A 21 -6.88 3.14 6.98
N GLY A 22 -5.76 2.44 7.00
CA GLY A 22 -5.74 1.09 7.54
C GLY A 22 -4.34 0.56 7.82
N THR A 23 -4.28 -0.66 8.34
CA THR A 23 -3.04 -1.38 8.58
C THR A 23 -2.83 -2.46 7.54
N MET A 24 -1.58 -2.83 7.29
CA MET A 24 -1.25 -3.98 6.44
C MET A 24 -0.60 -5.09 7.26
N HIS A 25 -1.04 -6.32 7.03
CA HIS A 25 -0.45 -7.52 7.63
C HIS A 25 -0.40 -8.66 6.63
N ILE A 26 0.52 -9.60 6.86
CA ILE A 26 0.52 -10.89 6.17
C ILE A 26 -0.52 -11.79 6.83
N SER A 27 -1.49 -12.25 6.05
CA SER A 27 -2.58 -13.13 6.49
C SER A 27 -2.37 -14.60 6.11
N MET A 28 -1.51 -14.89 5.11
CA MET A 28 -1.13 -16.25 4.74
C MET A 28 0.34 -16.34 4.33
N VAL A 29 0.98 -17.47 4.66
CA VAL A 29 2.29 -17.88 4.14
C VAL A 29 2.15 -19.27 3.53
N GLY A 30 2.30 -19.37 2.22
CA GLY A 30 1.86 -20.55 1.47
C GLY A 30 0.35 -20.77 1.67
N ASN A 31 -0.02 -21.94 2.17
CA ASN A 31 -1.42 -22.29 2.47
C ASN A 31 -1.74 -22.26 3.97
N LYS A 32 -0.89 -21.62 4.78
CA LYS A 32 -1.06 -21.55 6.23
C LYS A 32 -1.49 -20.14 6.64
N PRO A 33 -2.62 -19.98 7.34
CA PRO A 33 -3.02 -18.71 7.93
C PRO A 33 -1.97 -18.24 8.94
N VAL A 34 -1.65 -16.95 8.91
CA VAL A 34 -0.79 -16.28 9.89
C VAL A 34 -1.34 -14.88 10.15
N HIS A 35 -0.83 -14.20 11.17
CA HIS A 35 -1.06 -12.78 11.36
C HIS A 35 0.27 -12.15 11.74
N LYS A 36 0.90 -11.45 10.80
CA LYS A 36 2.21 -10.81 11.00
C LYS A 36 2.16 -9.40 10.44
N ASN A 37 2.55 -8.41 11.23
CA ASN A 37 2.49 -7.02 10.79
C ASN A 37 3.57 -6.75 9.73
N ILE A 38 3.30 -5.73 8.93
CA ILE A 38 4.27 -5.18 7.98
C ILE A 38 4.86 -3.91 8.60
N GLY A 39 6.15 -3.96 8.88
CA GLY A 39 6.97 -2.84 9.33
C GLY A 39 7.78 -2.20 8.21
N ILE A 40 8.55 -1.18 8.59
CA ILE A 40 9.40 -0.42 7.68
C ILE A 40 10.83 -0.42 8.22
N ASP A 41 11.78 -0.83 7.38
CA ASP A 41 13.22 -0.79 7.67
C ASP A 41 13.98 -0.19 6.48
N HIS A 42 14.60 0.97 6.68
CA HIS A 42 15.34 1.71 5.64
C HIS A 42 14.54 1.84 4.33
N ASP A 43 13.31 2.36 4.41
CA ASP A 43 12.35 2.48 3.30
C ASP A 43 11.95 1.15 2.64
N ARG A 44 12.17 0.00 3.28
CA ARG A 44 11.72 -1.32 2.78
C ARG A 44 10.58 -1.84 3.63
N LEU A 45 9.60 -2.47 2.98
CA LEU A 45 8.57 -3.20 3.72
C LEU A 45 9.14 -4.53 4.18
N VAL A 46 9.08 -4.76 5.48
CA VAL A 46 9.59 -5.96 6.15
C VAL A 46 8.54 -6.55 7.06
N VAL A 47 8.66 -7.83 7.40
CA VAL A 47 7.87 -8.42 8.47
C VAL A 47 8.38 -7.90 9.82
N SER A 48 7.49 -7.34 10.63
CA SER A 48 7.80 -6.75 11.94
C SER A 48 6.64 -6.96 12.91
N ASP A 49 6.85 -6.63 14.18
CA ASP A 49 5.78 -6.53 15.17
C ASP A 49 5.18 -5.11 15.21
N GLU A 50 5.86 -4.12 14.61
CA GLU A 50 5.39 -2.75 14.50
C GLU A 50 4.16 -2.63 13.59
N VAL A 51 3.24 -1.73 13.98
CA VAL A 51 2.03 -1.43 13.22
C VAL A 51 2.18 -0.06 12.58
N TRP A 52 1.92 -0.01 11.28
CA TRP A 52 1.97 1.21 10.49
C TRP A 52 0.65 1.43 9.78
N LEU A 53 0.22 2.71 9.74
CA LEU A 53 -1.00 3.12 9.07
C LEU A 53 -0.69 3.56 7.64
N PHE A 54 -1.55 3.16 6.72
CA PHE A 54 -1.48 3.51 5.31
C PHE A 54 -2.80 4.14 4.86
N GLU A 55 -2.68 5.22 4.10
CA GLU A 55 -3.77 5.88 3.40
C GLU A 55 -3.87 5.29 1.99
N TYR A 56 -5.05 4.83 1.61
CA TYR A 56 -5.33 4.31 0.27
C TYR A 56 -6.18 5.29 -0.52
N THR A 57 -5.81 5.57 -1.77
CA THR A 57 -6.53 6.51 -2.65
C THR A 57 -7.30 5.78 -3.75
N VAL A 58 -8.23 6.48 -4.39
CA VAL A 58 -9.03 5.95 -5.52
C VAL A 58 -8.19 5.50 -6.72
N ASP A 59 -7.04 6.11 -6.92
CA ASP A 59 -6.12 5.77 -8.02
C ASP A 59 -5.23 4.57 -7.71
N GLY A 60 -5.44 3.90 -6.58
CA GLY A 60 -4.64 2.73 -6.18
C GLY A 60 -3.25 3.10 -5.69
N VAL A 61 -3.13 4.24 -5.02
CA VAL A 61 -1.91 4.68 -4.33
C VAL A 61 -2.03 4.32 -2.86
N LEU A 62 -0.97 3.76 -2.29
CA LEU A 62 -0.80 3.55 -0.85
C LEU A 62 0.26 4.51 -0.32
N LYS A 63 -0.12 5.42 0.56
CA LYS A 63 0.79 6.37 1.23
C LYS A 63 0.93 5.97 2.70
N LEU A 64 2.12 6.08 3.27
CA LEU A 64 2.29 5.94 4.72
C LEU A 64 1.61 7.13 5.41
N SER A 65 0.80 6.88 6.43
CA SER A 65 0.08 7.97 7.09
C SER A 65 1.02 8.86 7.90
N GLY A 66 0.78 10.17 7.83
CA GLY A 66 1.59 11.18 8.53
C GLY A 66 2.92 11.53 7.86
N ILE A 67 3.34 10.85 6.79
CA ILE A 67 4.53 11.21 6.02
C ILE A 67 4.29 11.13 4.50
N GLU A 68 5.06 11.91 3.73
CA GLU A 68 4.96 11.95 2.27
C GLU A 68 5.79 10.83 1.61
N LYS A 69 5.49 9.59 1.98
CA LYS A 69 6.13 8.38 1.43
C LYS A 69 5.08 7.42 0.91
N TYR A 70 5.32 6.86 -0.27
CA TYR A 70 4.38 6.04 -0.99
C TYR A 70 4.93 4.64 -1.19
N LEU A 71 4.08 3.64 -0.99
CA LEU A 71 4.41 2.26 -1.32
C LEU A 71 4.64 2.16 -2.83
N SER A 72 5.76 1.55 -3.21
CA SER A 72 6.16 1.32 -4.59
C SER A 72 6.82 -0.05 -4.73
N VAL A 73 7.14 -0.41 -5.97
CA VAL A 73 7.88 -1.62 -6.32
C VAL A 73 9.19 -1.21 -6.95
N SER A 74 10.30 -1.53 -6.27
CA SER A 74 11.66 -1.29 -6.78
C SER A 74 11.92 -2.07 -8.08
N LYS A 75 13.00 -1.72 -8.79
CA LYS A 75 13.43 -2.45 -10.01
C LYS A 75 13.69 -3.94 -9.76
N ALA A 76 14.12 -4.30 -8.55
CA ALA A 76 14.33 -5.67 -8.12
C ALA A 76 13.04 -6.38 -7.66
N GLY A 77 11.89 -5.72 -7.76
CA GLY A 77 10.58 -6.27 -7.38
C GLY A 77 10.30 -6.29 -5.88
N LYS A 78 11.15 -5.68 -5.04
CA LYS A 78 10.89 -5.46 -3.61
C LYS A 78 9.90 -4.33 -3.38
N LEU A 79 9.05 -4.46 -2.37
CA LEU A 79 8.19 -3.41 -1.86
C LEU A 79 9.02 -2.41 -1.05
N VAL A 80 8.92 -1.14 -1.43
CA VAL A 80 9.70 -0.04 -0.84
C VAL A 80 8.83 1.20 -0.69
N LEU A 81 9.25 2.12 0.17
CA LEU A 81 8.72 3.47 0.25
C LEU A 81 9.51 4.39 -0.69
N ASN A 82 8.81 5.30 -1.35
CA ASN A 82 9.39 6.25 -2.29
C ASN A 82 8.71 7.62 -2.14
N ASP A 83 9.36 8.69 -2.59
CA ASP A 83 8.84 10.07 -2.48
C ASP A 83 7.76 10.38 -3.51
N THR A 84 7.66 9.58 -4.58
CA THR A 84 6.69 9.77 -5.65
C THR A 84 5.53 8.78 -5.54
N PRO A 85 4.27 9.23 -5.73
CA PRO A 85 3.12 8.34 -5.80
C PRO A 85 3.33 7.21 -6.82
N HIS A 86 2.92 6.00 -6.44
CA HIS A 86 3.01 4.82 -7.30
C HIS A 86 1.66 4.13 -7.34
N THR A 87 1.14 3.96 -8.55
CA THR A 87 -0.18 3.35 -8.79
C THR A 87 -0.07 1.86 -9.12
N GLY A 88 -1.22 1.20 -9.20
CA GLY A 88 -1.33 -0.20 -9.57
C GLY A 88 -1.47 -1.14 -8.37
N PHE A 89 -1.54 -0.62 -7.16
CA PHE A 89 -2.08 -1.36 -6.03
C PHE A 89 -3.61 -1.36 -6.11
N ILE A 90 -4.23 -2.49 -5.82
CA ILE A 90 -5.68 -2.64 -5.83
C ILE A 90 -6.07 -3.41 -4.58
N LEU A 91 -6.98 -2.84 -3.79
CA LEU A 91 -7.64 -3.52 -2.69
C LEU A 91 -8.84 -4.30 -3.23
N LEU A 92 -8.73 -5.62 -3.27
CA LEU A 92 -9.84 -6.52 -3.60
C LEU A 92 -10.53 -6.89 -2.28
N SER A 93 -11.73 -6.37 -2.05
CA SER A 93 -12.50 -6.73 -0.85
C SER A 93 -13.09 -8.14 -0.99
N PRO A 94 -12.67 -9.13 -0.19
CA PRO A 94 -13.29 -10.44 -0.17
C PRO A 94 -14.41 -10.52 0.89
N ASP A 95 -14.59 -9.49 1.74
CA ASP A 95 -15.30 -9.60 3.02
C ASP A 95 -16.02 -8.29 3.39
N PRO A 96 -17.26 -8.33 3.92
CA PRO A 96 -17.92 -7.17 4.53
C PRO A 96 -17.22 -6.59 5.78
N ARG A 97 -16.26 -7.31 6.39
CA ARG A 97 -15.61 -6.92 7.65
C ARG A 97 -14.41 -5.98 7.50
N ASN A 98 -14.47 -4.99 6.61
CA ASN A 98 -13.43 -3.96 6.45
C ASN A 98 -12.02 -4.50 6.14
N LYS A 99 -11.92 -5.70 5.56
CA LYS A 99 -10.65 -6.34 5.17
C LYS A 99 -10.58 -6.50 3.67
N ALA A 100 -9.47 -6.09 3.08
CA ALA A 100 -9.20 -6.23 1.65
C ALA A 100 -7.90 -6.99 1.40
N VAL A 101 -7.87 -7.82 0.37
CA VAL A 101 -6.62 -8.40 -0.13
C VAL A 101 -5.92 -7.36 -0.99
N LEU A 102 -4.69 -7.03 -0.64
CA LEU A 102 -3.86 -6.19 -1.47
C LEU A 102 -3.42 -6.99 -2.70
N THR A 103 -3.47 -6.36 -3.87
CA THR A 103 -2.90 -6.89 -5.10
C THR A 103 -2.04 -5.83 -5.78
N TYR A 104 -1.07 -6.26 -6.57
CA TYR A 104 -0.30 -5.38 -7.43
C TYR A 104 -0.49 -5.78 -8.89
N LYS A 105 -1.00 -4.85 -9.71
CA LYS A 105 -1.35 -5.08 -11.12
C LYS A 105 -2.21 -6.32 -11.31
N GLY A 106 -3.19 -6.51 -10.42
CA GLY A 106 -4.14 -7.63 -10.43
C GLY A 106 -3.62 -8.96 -9.88
N LYS A 107 -2.41 -9.02 -9.32
CA LYS A 107 -1.84 -10.24 -8.71
C LYS A 107 -1.73 -10.10 -7.20
N SER A 108 -2.25 -11.08 -6.46
CA SER A 108 -2.19 -11.15 -4.99
C SER A 108 -0.97 -11.90 -4.45
N SER A 109 -0.13 -12.48 -5.32
CA SER A 109 1.03 -13.27 -4.89
C SER A 109 2.24 -12.37 -4.64
N PHE A 110 2.44 -12.01 -3.38
CA PHE A 110 3.70 -11.45 -2.91
C PHE A 110 4.64 -12.56 -2.48
N LYS A 111 5.91 -12.22 -2.29
CA LYS A 111 6.95 -13.10 -1.77
C LYS A 111 7.57 -12.49 -0.53
N TRP A 112 7.97 -13.36 0.39
CA TRP A 112 8.77 -13.03 1.57
C TRP A 112 10.13 -13.71 1.47
N SER A 113 11.20 -12.95 1.68
CA SER A 113 12.60 -13.39 1.61
C SER A 113 13.21 -13.57 3.01
N SER A 114 14.41 -14.16 3.07
CA SER A 114 15.10 -14.42 4.34
C SER A 114 15.58 -13.16 5.06
N ASP A 115 15.78 -12.05 4.34
CA ASP A 115 16.12 -10.74 4.90
C ASP A 115 14.87 -9.98 5.42
N GLN A 116 13.76 -10.69 5.60
CA GLN A 116 12.45 -10.17 6.01
C GLN A 116 11.74 -9.28 5.00
N SER A 117 12.37 -8.92 3.88
CA SER A 117 11.75 -8.06 2.88
C SER A 117 10.60 -8.75 2.14
N ILE A 118 9.66 -7.92 1.67
CA ILE A 118 8.49 -8.35 0.93
C ILE A 118 8.60 -7.81 -0.49
N GLY A 119 8.12 -8.56 -1.50
CA GLY A 119 8.18 -8.13 -2.89
C GLY A 119 7.16 -8.83 -3.78
N VAL A 120 6.96 -8.32 -4.99
CA VAL A 120 6.07 -8.92 -6.01
C VAL A 120 6.81 -9.96 -6.85
N LYS A 121 8.12 -9.80 -7.00
CA LYS A 121 8.99 -10.72 -7.73
C LYS A 121 10.41 -10.56 -7.19
N MET A 122 10.86 -11.51 -6.38
CA MET A 122 12.21 -11.55 -5.85
C MET A 122 12.83 -12.91 -6.17
N ASP A 123 14.13 -12.90 -6.47
CA ASP A 123 14.90 -14.10 -6.80
C ASP A 123 15.15 -14.97 -5.57
N ASP A 124 15.28 -14.34 -4.39
CA ASP A 124 15.46 -14.97 -3.08
C ASP A 124 14.15 -15.16 -2.29
N GLY A 125 13.01 -14.78 -2.87
CA GLY A 125 11.71 -14.91 -2.23
C GLY A 125 11.31 -16.38 -2.07
N ARG A 126 11.26 -16.86 -0.82
CA ARG A 126 11.11 -18.28 -0.49
C ARG A 126 9.68 -18.73 -0.30
N SER A 127 8.80 -17.82 0.12
CA SER A 127 7.42 -18.16 0.44
C SER A 127 6.47 -17.14 -0.17
N SER A 128 5.44 -17.63 -0.84
CA SER A 128 4.32 -16.79 -1.28
C SER A 128 3.55 -16.31 -0.05
N VAL A 129 3.21 -15.03 -0.02
CA VAL A 129 2.44 -14.43 1.06
C VAL A 129 1.25 -13.67 0.53
N LEU A 130 0.17 -13.67 1.32
CA LEU A 130 -1.01 -12.86 1.08
C LEU A 130 -0.97 -11.65 2.01
N ILE A 131 -1.07 -10.45 1.46
CA ILE A 131 -1.13 -9.21 2.23
C ILE A 131 -2.59 -8.78 2.33
N THR A 132 -3.03 -8.52 3.55
CA THR A 132 -4.36 -8.02 3.87
C THR A 132 -4.24 -6.59 4.40
N PHE A 133 -5.07 -5.71 3.86
CA PHE A 133 -5.32 -4.37 4.36
C PHE A 133 -6.57 -4.41 5.26
N GLU A 134 -6.49 -3.84 6.44
CA GLU A 134 -7.60 -3.75 7.40
C GLU A 134 -7.85 -2.27 7.69
N ASP A 135 -9.02 -1.79 7.26
CA ASP A 135 -9.45 -0.42 7.46
C ASP A 135 -9.70 -0.15 8.95
N ILE A 136 -9.21 0.98 9.44
CA ILE A 136 -9.34 1.39 10.85
C ILE A 136 -10.59 2.22 11.13
N ILE A 137 -11.41 2.52 10.12
CA ILE A 137 -12.75 3.08 10.37
C ILE A 137 -13.51 2.06 11.23
N GLN A 138 -13.66 2.38 12.52
CA GLN A 138 -14.68 1.80 13.37
C GLN A 138 -16.00 2.06 12.66
N THR A 139 -16.64 1.00 12.17
CA THR A 139 -18.09 1.02 12.16
C THR A 139 -18.47 1.16 13.64
N ASP A 140 -18.75 2.39 14.06
CA ASP A 140 -19.73 2.64 15.10
C ASP A 140 -21.04 2.04 14.57
N GLU A 141 -21.16 0.71 14.66
CA GLU A 141 -22.47 0.11 14.83
C GLU A 141 -22.85 0.41 16.28
N ASP A 142 -23.42 1.61 16.44
CA ASP A 142 -24.29 1.98 17.55
C ASP A 142 -25.33 0.87 17.79
N GLU A 143 -25.44 0.49 19.07
CA GLU A 143 -26.57 -0.11 19.80
C GLU A 143 -27.10 -1.52 19.45
#